data_AF-A0A1H9HVH0-F1
#
_entry.id   AF-A0A1H9HVH0-F1
#
_cell.length_a   1.000
_cell.length_b   1.000
_cell.length_c   1.000
_cell.angle_alpha   90.00
_cell.angle_beta   90.00
_cell.angle_gamma   90.00
#
_symmetry.space_group_name_H-M   'P 1'
#
loop_
_entity.id
_entity.type
_entity.pdbx_description
1 polymer ?
#
loop_
_entity_poly.entity_id
_entity_poly.type
_entity_poly.pdbx_seq_one_letter_code
_entity_poly.pdbx_strand_id
1 'polypeptide(L)'
;MSDQFKVVFSGTITEGFEPESVITAFAEKFKCSDAKARGLVMAGKETPIKSGLDRVKAERYVAVLTAIGLDVKLVAPQPAVKPAMAFELEGDDEPGVSNVVAASESSVCPKCGSQEVADDRCPDCKIVVSKYLAIQESGQAFTSAPVKAPESSDNNSSTLSENSSSGAFTASASATSYDDSAAASSSNPYQAPEADLSQEYEEGDLTGPVSVPASHGWSWLAEGFGHFKQNPVAWIVALVIWVIISSVLSFIPFVGMLLILVYPIITAGFMLGCREQAEGGDFEIGHLFSGFRNNVGQLVLVGLLYMVGIIVVSVIIGVLIGSATFFIGGGVEQMGPGMMSALALPMLVGFLLFIPLIMAYWFAPTLVALNDIPAIEAMKLSFSACLKNVLPFLLYGLIALILFIVGTIPFALGLLIVMPMAIASLYTSYRDIFYN
;
A
#
# COMPACT_ATOMS: atom_id res chain seq x y z
N MET A 1 -11.51 27.10 -1.64
CA MET A 1 -10.53 26.35 -2.45
C MET A 1 -9.20 27.03 -2.26
N SER A 2 -8.25 26.40 -1.59
CA SER A 2 -6.89 26.94 -1.47
C SER A 2 -6.10 26.52 -2.72
N ASP A 3 -5.59 27.49 -3.47
CA ASP A 3 -4.75 27.26 -4.65
C ASP A 3 -3.41 26.66 -4.22
N GLN A 4 -3.33 25.33 -4.11
CA GLN A 4 -2.12 24.60 -3.74
C GLN A 4 -1.34 24.24 -5.00
N PHE A 5 -0.09 24.67 -5.12
CA PHE A 5 0.79 24.43 -6.26
C PHE A 5 1.81 23.33 -5.98
N LYS A 6 2.28 22.68 -7.05
CA LYS A 6 3.34 21.67 -7.05
C LYS A 6 4.56 22.21 -7.79
N VAL A 7 5.74 22.07 -7.19
CA VAL A 7 7.03 22.47 -7.76
C VAL A 7 7.74 21.22 -8.27
N VAL A 8 7.96 21.14 -9.59
CA VAL A 8 8.48 19.96 -10.28
C VAL A 8 9.80 20.31 -10.97
N PHE A 9 10.86 19.54 -10.68
CA PHE A 9 12.12 19.60 -11.41
C PHE A 9 11.94 18.98 -12.80
N SER A 10 12.36 19.67 -13.86
CA SER A 10 12.17 19.21 -15.25
C SER A 10 13.21 18.20 -15.73
N GLY A 11 14.16 17.79 -14.88
CA GLY A 11 15.21 16.83 -15.25
C GLY A 11 16.45 17.48 -15.89
N THR A 12 16.46 18.80 -16.05
CA THR A 12 17.52 19.56 -16.72
C THR A 12 18.09 20.66 -15.84
N ILE A 13 19.37 20.98 -16.03
CA ILE A 13 20.06 22.09 -15.36
C ILE A 13 20.01 23.30 -16.29
N THR A 14 19.89 24.50 -15.71
CA THR A 14 19.90 25.76 -16.45
C THR A 14 21.26 25.98 -17.11
N GLU A 15 21.26 26.45 -18.36
CA GLU A 15 22.49 26.70 -19.13
C GLU A 15 23.47 27.61 -18.36
N GLY A 16 24.72 27.17 -18.21
CA GLY A 16 25.79 27.92 -17.52
C GLY A 16 26.14 27.45 -16.11
N PHE A 17 25.45 26.44 -15.57
CA PHE A 17 25.77 25.84 -14.26
C PHE A 17 26.43 24.46 -14.41
N GLU A 18 27.52 24.22 -13.69
CA GLU A 18 28.16 22.89 -13.64
C GLU A 18 27.40 21.94 -12.69
N PRO A 19 27.14 20.69 -13.10
CA PRO A 19 26.34 19.74 -12.31
C PRO A 19 26.83 19.51 -10.87
N GLU A 20 28.14 19.42 -10.66
CA GLU A 20 28.74 19.22 -9.33
C GLU A 20 28.55 20.45 -8.42
N SER A 21 28.57 21.67 -8.98
CA SER A 21 28.28 22.90 -8.25
C SER A 21 26.81 22.98 -7.83
N VAL A 22 25.90 22.51 -8.68
CA VAL A 22 24.45 22.49 -8.40
C VAL A 22 24.14 21.49 -7.29
N ILE A 23 24.76 20.30 -7.31
CA ILE A 23 24.61 19.27 -6.28
C ILE A 23 25.02 19.80 -4.92
N THR A 24 26.20 20.42 -4.83
CA THR A 24 26.74 20.97 -3.59
C THR A 24 25.86 22.10 -3.05
N ALA A 25 25.47 23.05 -3.91
CA ALA A 25 24.60 24.16 -3.53
C ALA A 25 23.19 23.70 -3.11
N PHE A 26 22.67 22.64 -3.73
CA PHE A 26 21.40 22.03 -3.33
C PHE A 26 21.50 21.32 -1.97
N ALA A 27 22.54 20.51 -1.77
CA ALA A 27 22.80 19.80 -0.52
C ALA A 27 22.94 20.76 0.66
N GLU A 28 23.69 21.86 0.48
CA GLU A 28 23.88 22.89 1.50
C GLU A 28 22.58 23.64 1.81
N LYS A 29 21.82 24.05 0.78
CA LYS A 29 20.59 24.84 0.96
C LYS A 29 19.46 24.04 1.60
N PHE A 30 19.31 22.77 1.22
CA PHE A 30 18.22 21.90 1.68
C PHE A 30 18.62 20.92 2.79
N LYS A 31 19.89 20.96 3.22
CA LYS A 31 20.45 20.09 4.28
C LYS A 31 20.21 18.61 4.00
N CYS A 32 20.45 18.17 2.76
CA CYS A 32 20.38 16.77 2.36
C CYS A 32 21.77 16.21 2.03
N SER A 33 21.92 14.88 2.00
CA SER A 33 23.19 14.26 1.61
C SER A 33 23.53 14.49 0.13
N ASP A 34 24.81 14.60 -0.19
CA ASP A 34 25.31 14.75 -1.57
C ASP A 34 24.84 13.61 -2.47
N ALA A 35 24.74 12.38 -1.94
CA ALA A 35 24.20 11.23 -2.67
C ALA A 35 22.74 11.44 -3.12
N LYS A 36 21.90 12.04 -2.26
CA LYS A 36 20.49 12.34 -2.56
C LYS A 36 20.35 13.50 -3.54
N ALA A 37 21.18 14.54 -3.39
CA ALA A 37 21.23 15.66 -4.32
C ALA A 37 21.70 15.21 -5.71
N ARG A 38 22.74 14.36 -5.76
CA ARG A 38 23.25 13.75 -7.00
C ARG A 38 22.21 12.87 -7.66
N GLY A 39 21.50 12.04 -6.90
CA GLY A 39 20.42 11.20 -7.42
C GLY A 39 19.27 12.02 -8.04
N LEU A 40 18.97 13.20 -7.50
CA LEU A 40 17.94 14.08 -8.07
C LEU A 40 18.43 14.78 -9.35
N VAL A 41 19.63 15.36 -9.32
CA VAL A 41 20.18 16.19 -10.41
C VAL A 41 20.61 15.34 -11.61
N MET A 42 21.19 14.16 -11.38
CA MET A 42 21.75 13.30 -12.44
C MET A 42 20.74 12.34 -13.06
N ALA A 43 19.58 12.14 -12.43
CA ALA A 43 18.61 11.17 -12.93
C ALA A 43 17.87 11.60 -14.20
N GLY A 44 17.91 12.88 -14.59
CA GLY A 44 17.34 13.37 -15.85
C GLY A 44 15.81 13.26 -15.98
N LYS A 45 15.11 12.91 -14.89
CA LYS A 45 13.67 12.63 -14.86
C LYS A 45 12.90 13.72 -14.12
N GLU A 46 11.68 13.98 -14.59
CA GLU A 46 10.80 14.95 -13.94
C GLU A 46 10.47 14.49 -12.53
N THR A 47 10.90 15.24 -11.52
CA THR A 47 10.78 14.83 -10.11
C THR A 47 10.07 15.88 -9.28
N PRO A 48 9.00 15.54 -8.54
CA PRO A 48 8.32 16.50 -7.69
C PRO A 48 9.15 16.81 -6.44
N ILE A 49 9.58 18.06 -6.29
CA ILE A 49 10.40 18.48 -5.14
C ILE A 49 9.49 18.81 -3.94
N LYS A 50 8.40 19.54 -4.16
CA LYS A 50 7.47 19.93 -3.09
C LYS A 50 6.05 20.16 -3.62
N SER A 51 5.06 19.59 -2.92
CA SER A 51 3.63 19.75 -3.17
C SER A 51 2.94 20.52 -2.03
N GLY A 52 1.73 21.04 -2.29
CA GLY A 52 0.89 21.66 -1.27
C GLY A 52 1.28 23.10 -0.90
N LEU A 53 1.98 23.81 -1.79
CA LEU A 53 2.47 25.17 -1.50
C LEU A 53 1.46 26.22 -1.94
N ASP A 54 1.19 27.20 -1.08
CA ASP A 54 0.48 28.43 -1.46
C ASP A 54 1.29 29.19 -2.53
N ARG A 55 0.61 29.93 -3.43
CA ARG A 55 1.21 30.57 -4.62
C ARG A 55 2.47 31.37 -4.32
N VAL A 56 2.41 32.21 -3.28
CA VAL A 56 3.53 33.08 -2.86
C VAL A 56 4.73 32.27 -2.37
N LYS A 57 4.48 31.12 -1.72
CA LYS A 57 5.55 30.22 -1.27
C LYS A 57 6.11 29.42 -2.44
N ALA A 58 5.27 28.96 -3.35
CA ALA A 58 5.68 28.19 -4.51
C ALA A 58 6.58 29.03 -5.45
N GLU A 59 6.24 30.29 -5.70
CA GLU A 59 7.08 31.23 -6.47
C GLU A 59 8.44 31.47 -5.80
N ARG A 60 8.48 31.60 -4.46
CA ARG A 60 9.75 31.70 -3.72
C ARG A 60 10.61 30.43 -3.84
N TYR A 61 9.98 29.26 -3.81
CA TYR A 61 10.68 27.98 -3.98
C TYR A 61 11.28 27.86 -5.39
N VAL A 62 10.52 28.22 -6.42
CA VAL A 62 11.02 28.24 -7.81
C VAL A 62 12.20 29.20 -7.92
N ALA A 63 12.09 30.42 -7.43
CA ALA A 63 13.18 31.41 -7.49
C ALA A 63 14.48 30.91 -6.82
N VAL A 64 14.37 30.23 -5.68
CA VAL A 64 15.53 29.66 -4.98
C VAL A 64 16.15 28.50 -5.75
N LEU A 65 15.33 27.60 -6.30
CA LEU A 65 15.82 26.43 -7.05
C LEU A 65 16.45 26.82 -8.39
N THR A 66 15.85 27.79 -9.09
CA THR A 66 16.42 28.35 -10.33
C THR A 66 17.74 29.09 -10.07
N ALA A 67 17.86 29.81 -8.94
CA ALA A 67 19.12 30.46 -8.55
C ALA A 67 20.25 29.46 -8.23
N ILE A 68 19.90 28.21 -7.86
CA ILE A 68 20.84 27.11 -7.63
C ILE A 68 21.21 26.42 -8.96
N GLY A 69 20.49 26.69 -10.05
CA GLY A 69 20.75 26.15 -11.39
C GLY A 69 19.78 25.06 -11.84
N LEU A 70 18.72 24.75 -11.09
CA LEU A 70 17.73 23.72 -11.49
C LEU A 70 16.66 24.32 -12.42
N ASP A 71 16.32 23.62 -13.50
CA ASP A 71 15.12 23.95 -14.30
C ASP A 71 13.87 23.40 -13.62
N VAL A 72 12.97 24.29 -13.21
CA VAL A 72 11.84 23.96 -12.34
C VAL A 72 10.56 24.61 -12.87
N LYS A 73 9.50 23.80 -12.97
CA LYS A 73 8.18 24.23 -13.42
C LYS A 73 7.18 24.22 -12.27
N LEU A 74 6.31 25.23 -12.28
CA LEU A 74 5.17 25.33 -11.38
C LEU A 74 3.97 24.65 -12.04
N VAL A 75 3.46 23.59 -11.44
CA VAL A 75 2.28 22.87 -11.92
C VAL A 75 1.10 23.20 -11.01
N ALA A 76 0.08 23.87 -11.57
CA ALA A 76 -1.21 24.04 -10.91
C ALA A 76 -1.96 22.69 -10.89
N PRO A 77 -2.70 22.35 -9.83
CA PRO A 77 -3.50 21.14 -9.79
C PRO A 77 -4.61 21.28 -10.82
N GLN A 78 -4.50 20.54 -11.92
CA GLN A 78 -5.61 20.43 -12.86
C GLN A 78 -6.73 19.63 -12.19
N PRO A 79 -8.00 20.06 -12.27
CA PRO A 79 -9.11 19.24 -11.83
C PRO A 79 -9.10 17.95 -12.67
N ALA A 80 -9.11 16.80 -12.00
CA ALA A 80 -9.25 15.51 -12.66
C ALA A 80 -10.49 15.56 -13.56
N VAL A 81 -10.27 15.55 -14.88
CA VAL A 81 -11.35 15.38 -15.85
C VAL A 81 -11.84 13.95 -15.67
N LYS A 82 -13.01 13.81 -15.07
CA LYS A 82 -13.74 12.54 -14.95
C LYS A 82 -13.92 11.94 -16.35
N PRO A 83 -13.63 10.66 -16.59
CA PRO A 83 -14.33 9.95 -17.65
C PRO A 83 -15.79 9.89 -17.23
N ALA A 84 -16.67 10.47 -18.05
CA ALA A 84 -18.11 10.35 -17.86
C ALA A 84 -18.52 8.89 -18.07
N MET A 85 -18.68 8.12 -16.98
CA MET A 85 -19.60 7.00 -17.01
C MET A 85 -21.00 7.57 -16.80
N ALA A 86 -21.69 7.83 -17.90
CA ALA A 86 -23.12 8.04 -17.91
C ALA A 86 -23.79 6.69 -17.62
N PHE A 87 -24.35 6.55 -16.42
CA PHE A 87 -25.32 5.52 -16.09
C PHE A 87 -26.69 6.20 -16.18
N GLU A 88 -27.30 6.14 -17.36
CA GLU A 88 -28.70 6.52 -17.56
C GLU A 88 -29.58 5.28 -17.36
N LEU A 89 -30.61 5.48 -16.54
CA LEU A 89 -31.66 4.53 -16.21
C LEU A 89 -32.78 4.67 -17.24
N GLU A 90 -33.08 3.61 -17.98
CA GLU A 90 -34.36 3.40 -18.68
C GLU A 90 -34.72 1.92 -18.41
N GLY A 91 -35.89 1.56 -17.87
CA GLY A 91 -37.23 2.01 -18.22
C GLY A 91 -37.84 0.92 -19.11
N ASP A 92 -38.78 0.16 -18.55
CA ASP A 92 -39.38 -1.09 -19.07
C ASP A 92 -39.78 -1.06 -20.56
N ASP A 93 -39.47 -2.14 -21.30
CA ASP A 93 -40.40 -2.85 -22.23
C ASP A 93 -39.67 -4.02 -22.96
N GLU A 94 -40.22 -5.23 -22.83
CA GLU A 94 -39.99 -6.38 -23.73
C GLU A 94 -41.15 -6.46 -24.75
N PRO A 95 -41.12 -7.30 -25.82
CA PRO A 95 -40.00 -8.04 -26.44
C PRO A 95 -39.96 -7.87 -27.98
N GLY A 96 -38.85 -8.21 -28.64
CA GLY A 96 -38.80 -8.23 -30.10
C GLY A 96 -37.48 -8.68 -30.72
N VAL A 97 -37.45 -9.92 -31.21
CA VAL A 97 -36.38 -10.58 -31.95
C VAL A 97 -35.93 -9.76 -33.18
N SER A 98 -34.62 -9.60 -33.40
CA SER A 98 -33.93 -9.89 -34.70
C SER A 98 -32.42 -9.59 -34.66
N ASN A 99 -31.64 -10.59 -35.03
CA ASN A 99 -30.23 -10.52 -35.44
C ASN A 99 -30.00 -9.46 -36.53
N VAL A 100 -28.89 -8.70 -36.45
CA VAL A 100 -28.03 -8.44 -37.62
C VAL A 100 -26.56 -8.34 -37.19
N VAL A 101 -25.76 -9.17 -37.85
CA VAL A 101 -24.31 -9.30 -37.84
C VAL A 101 -23.66 -8.10 -38.55
N ALA A 102 -22.54 -7.59 -38.03
CA ALA A 102 -21.52 -6.94 -38.83
C ALA A 102 -20.13 -7.14 -38.18
N ALA A 103 -19.58 -8.34 -38.40
CA ALA A 103 -18.16 -8.59 -38.24
C ALA A 103 -17.39 -7.84 -39.34
N SER A 104 -16.39 -7.05 -38.96
CA SER A 104 -15.29 -6.72 -39.86
C SER A 104 -14.20 -7.77 -39.67
N GLU A 105 -14.17 -8.75 -40.56
CA GLU A 105 -13.15 -9.79 -40.65
C GLU A 105 -11.81 -9.17 -41.03
N SER A 106 -10.87 -9.09 -40.09
CA SER A 106 -9.45 -9.26 -40.41
C SER A 106 -9.03 -10.62 -39.86
N SER A 107 -9.07 -11.65 -40.70
CA SER A 107 -8.65 -13.02 -40.36
C SER A 107 -7.13 -13.17 -40.19
N VAL A 108 -6.37 -12.06 -40.19
CA VAL A 108 -4.91 -12.07 -40.11
C VAL A 108 -4.43 -11.12 -39.03
N CYS A 109 -3.59 -11.62 -38.12
CA CYS A 109 -2.99 -10.84 -37.05
C CYS A 109 -2.01 -9.79 -37.60
N PRO A 110 -2.15 -8.48 -37.29
CA PRO A 110 -1.31 -7.41 -37.84
C PRO A 110 0.12 -7.38 -37.27
N LYS A 111 0.41 -8.15 -36.21
CA LYS A 111 1.74 -8.19 -35.60
C LYS A 111 2.60 -9.36 -36.08
N CYS A 112 2.02 -10.55 -36.22
CA CYS A 112 2.77 -11.76 -36.58
C CYS A 112 2.29 -12.45 -37.87
N GLY A 113 1.18 -12.01 -38.48
CA GLY A 113 0.66 -12.57 -39.72
C GLY A 113 -0.07 -13.91 -39.58
N SER A 114 -0.37 -14.37 -38.35
CA SER A 114 -1.13 -15.60 -38.12
C SER A 114 -2.56 -15.51 -38.68
N GLN A 115 -3.03 -16.57 -39.34
CA GLN A 115 -4.37 -16.67 -39.94
C GLN A 115 -5.44 -17.20 -38.96
N GLU A 116 -5.03 -17.59 -37.74
CA GLU A 116 -5.93 -18.11 -36.72
C GLU A 116 -6.08 -17.06 -35.61
N VAL A 117 -6.98 -16.09 -35.81
CA VAL A 117 -7.38 -15.14 -34.77
C VAL A 117 -8.74 -15.56 -34.24
N ALA A 118 -8.81 -15.92 -32.95
CA ALA A 118 -10.04 -16.29 -32.25
C ALA A 118 -10.30 -15.31 -31.11
N ASP A 119 -11.55 -14.87 -30.96
CA ASP A 119 -11.99 -13.99 -29.86
C ASP A 119 -11.08 -12.76 -29.65
N ASP A 120 -10.73 -12.07 -30.74
CA ASP A 120 -9.91 -10.85 -30.74
C ASP A 120 -8.49 -11.04 -30.15
N ARG A 121 -8.03 -12.29 -29.99
CA ARG A 121 -6.71 -12.63 -29.48
C ARG A 121 -5.96 -13.53 -30.47
N CYS A 122 -4.70 -13.19 -30.74
CA CYS A 122 -3.84 -14.06 -31.53
C CYS A 122 -3.16 -15.09 -30.61
N PRO A 123 -3.29 -16.41 -30.85
CA PRO A 123 -2.67 -17.44 -30.01
C PRO A 123 -1.14 -17.45 -30.10
N ASP A 124 -0.57 -17.09 -31.26
CA ASP A 124 0.87 -17.15 -31.50
C ASP A 124 1.64 -16.01 -30.80
N CYS A 125 1.20 -14.76 -30.99
CA CYS A 125 1.88 -13.59 -30.43
C CYS A 125 1.18 -12.99 -29.20
N LYS A 126 0.05 -13.59 -28.79
CA LYS A 126 -0.72 -13.28 -27.57
C LYS A 126 -1.22 -11.84 -27.45
N ILE A 127 -1.28 -11.09 -28.56
CA ILE A 127 -1.87 -9.75 -28.57
C ILE A 127 -3.38 -9.80 -28.67
N VAL A 128 -4.02 -8.74 -28.18
CA VAL A 128 -5.41 -8.41 -28.50
C VAL A 128 -5.41 -7.51 -29.72
N VAL A 129 -6.04 -7.93 -30.81
CA VAL A 129 -5.89 -7.31 -32.14
C VAL A 129 -6.47 -5.89 -32.15
N SER A 130 -7.66 -5.71 -31.59
CA SER A 130 -8.30 -4.39 -31.43
C SER A 130 -7.43 -3.39 -30.66
N LYS A 131 -6.84 -3.82 -29.54
CA LYS A 131 -5.97 -2.98 -28.71
C LYS A 131 -4.67 -2.61 -29.42
N TYR A 132 -4.11 -3.53 -30.21
CA TYR A 132 -2.89 -3.28 -30.98
C TYR A 132 -3.11 -2.28 -32.12
N LEU A 133 -4.25 -2.36 -32.82
CA LEU A 133 -4.62 -1.40 -33.86
C LEU A 133 -4.87 0.01 -33.29
N ALA A 134 -5.57 0.10 -32.15
CA ALA A 134 -5.79 1.38 -31.47
C ALA A 134 -4.47 2.07 -31.06
N ILE A 135 -3.44 1.28 -30.68
CA ILE A 135 -2.13 1.81 -30.35
C ILE A 135 -1.38 2.28 -31.61
N GLN A 136 -1.50 1.57 -32.74
CA GLN A 136 -0.91 1.99 -34.01
C GLN A 136 -1.49 3.30 -34.54
N GLU A 137 -2.80 3.51 -34.43
CA GLU A 137 -3.46 4.77 -34.79
C GLU A 137 -3.03 5.93 -33.88
N SER A 138 -2.67 5.64 -32.63
CA SER A 138 -2.17 6.63 -31.66
C SER A 138 -0.68 6.98 -31.81
N GLY A 139 0.04 6.38 -32.77
CA GLY A 139 1.41 6.75 -33.12
C GLY A 139 2.50 6.28 -32.14
N GLN A 140 2.19 5.38 -31.20
CA GLN A 140 3.18 4.81 -30.27
C GLN A 140 3.78 3.52 -30.85
N ALA A 141 4.95 3.62 -31.48
CA ALA A 141 5.67 2.46 -32.02
C ALA A 141 6.55 1.79 -30.94
N PHE A 142 6.27 0.54 -30.59
CA PHE A 142 7.21 -0.34 -29.88
C PHE A 142 8.03 -1.13 -30.89
N THR A 143 9.34 -0.89 -30.97
CA THR A 143 10.27 -1.77 -31.69
C THR A 143 10.71 -2.91 -30.76
N SER A 144 10.30 -4.15 -31.04
CA SER A 144 10.92 -5.33 -30.44
C SER A 144 11.65 -6.14 -31.51
N ALA A 145 12.96 -6.37 -31.29
CA ALA A 145 13.82 -7.21 -32.11
C ALA A 145 13.37 -8.70 -32.10
N PRO A 146 13.68 -9.49 -33.14
CA PRO A 146 13.11 -10.83 -33.32
C PRO A 146 13.78 -11.89 -32.43
N VAL A 147 12.95 -12.74 -31.82
CA VAL A 147 13.35 -13.96 -31.11
C VAL A 147 13.63 -15.07 -32.12
N LYS A 148 14.83 -15.67 -32.06
CA LYS A 148 15.23 -16.86 -32.83
C LYS A 148 14.54 -18.12 -32.30
N ALA A 149 14.13 -18.98 -33.23
CA ALA A 149 13.59 -20.33 -33.01
C ALA A 149 14.63 -21.32 -32.46
N PRO A 150 14.22 -22.44 -31.82
CA PRO A 150 15.13 -23.47 -31.32
C PRO A 150 15.44 -24.51 -32.41
N GLU A 151 16.73 -24.83 -32.59
CA GLU A 151 17.19 -26.01 -33.31
C GLU A 151 17.67 -27.09 -32.33
N SER A 152 17.37 -28.32 -32.72
CA SER A 152 17.55 -29.58 -32.00
C SER A 152 18.95 -30.20 -32.15
N SER A 153 19.17 -31.22 -31.30
CA SER A 153 19.93 -32.46 -31.52
C SER A 153 21.41 -32.56 -31.09
N ASP A 154 21.60 -33.57 -30.24
CA ASP A 154 22.65 -34.60 -30.22
C ASP A 154 23.91 -34.47 -29.34
N ASN A 155 23.91 -35.32 -28.30
CA ASN A 155 24.89 -36.36 -27.97
C ASN A 155 26.41 -36.01 -28.00
N ASN A 156 27.10 -36.16 -26.86
CA ASN A 156 27.68 -37.44 -26.39
C ASN A 156 28.87 -37.22 -25.42
N SER A 157 28.86 -37.99 -24.32
CA SER A 157 29.99 -38.68 -23.68
C SER A 157 31.36 -38.01 -23.40
N SER A 158 31.63 -37.89 -22.09
CA SER A 158 32.81 -38.38 -21.35
C SER A 158 34.24 -38.19 -21.89
N THR A 159 35.14 -37.67 -21.06
CA THR A 159 36.26 -38.47 -20.48
C THR A 159 37.12 -37.66 -19.49
N LEU A 160 37.53 -38.36 -18.44
CA LEU A 160 38.55 -38.02 -17.45
C LEU A 160 39.95 -38.11 -18.07
N SER A 161 40.90 -37.32 -17.55
CA SER A 161 42.30 -37.69 -17.23
C SER A 161 43.04 -36.39 -16.86
N GLU A 162 43.42 -36.19 -15.60
CA GLU A 162 44.55 -36.78 -14.87
C GLU A 162 45.89 -36.08 -15.13
N ASN A 163 46.63 -36.01 -14.02
CA ASN A 163 48.05 -35.77 -13.87
C ASN A 163 48.58 -34.35 -14.07
N SER A 164 49.50 -33.82 -13.26
CA SER A 164 50.14 -34.14 -11.98
C SER A 164 51.47 -33.35 -12.00
N SER A 165 52.08 -33.23 -10.82
CA SER A 165 53.48 -32.83 -10.54
C SER A 165 53.65 -31.35 -10.20
N SER A 166 53.80 -30.95 -8.93
CA SER A 166 54.86 -31.23 -7.94
C SER A 166 56.19 -30.53 -8.28
N GLY A 167 56.52 -29.49 -7.50
CA GLY A 167 57.79 -28.79 -7.57
C GLY A 167 57.86 -27.68 -6.52
N ALA A 168 58.08 -28.05 -5.26
CA ALA A 168 58.48 -27.12 -4.20
C ALA A 168 59.98 -26.89 -4.27
N PHE A 169 60.47 -25.64 -4.25
CA PHE A 169 61.79 -25.29 -3.69
C PHE A 169 61.89 -23.78 -3.37
N THR A 170 61.83 -23.50 -2.07
CA THR A 170 62.49 -22.44 -1.28
C THR A 170 62.83 -21.09 -1.95
N ALA A 171 62.11 -20.04 -1.55
CA ALA A 171 62.51 -18.65 -1.71
C ALA A 171 63.36 -18.20 -0.50
N SER A 172 64.57 -17.73 -0.77
CA SER A 172 65.39 -16.96 0.17
C SER A 172 65.09 -15.48 -0.08
N ALA A 173 64.52 -14.80 0.91
CA ALA A 173 64.12 -13.42 0.85
C ALA A 173 65.32 -12.50 1.06
N SER A 174 65.56 -11.57 0.13
CA SER A 174 66.26 -10.32 0.43
C SER A 174 65.90 -9.23 -0.57
N ALA A 175 65.44 -8.13 0.03
CA ALA A 175 65.60 -6.74 -0.39
C ALA A 175 64.51 -6.09 -1.26
N THR A 176 64.30 -4.82 -0.86
CA THR A 176 63.85 -3.64 -1.62
C THR A 176 62.38 -3.23 -1.55
N SER A 177 62.23 -2.10 -0.84
CA SER A 177 61.27 -1.02 -1.03
C SER A 177 60.89 -0.78 -2.49
N TYR A 178 59.59 -0.62 -2.76
CA TYR A 178 59.10 -0.01 -4.00
C TYR A 178 57.90 0.89 -3.75
N ASP A 179 57.95 2.02 -4.47
CA ASP A 179 57.04 3.16 -4.54
C ASP A 179 55.58 2.79 -4.80
N ASP A 180 54.70 3.50 -4.09
CA ASP A 180 53.25 3.46 -4.23
C ASP A 180 52.81 4.51 -5.26
N SER A 181 52.99 4.20 -6.54
CA SER A 181 52.49 5.02 -7.64
C SER A 181 52.11 4.16 -8.85
N ALA A 182 51.06 3.34 -8.70
CA ALA A 182 50.27 2.79 -9.82
C ALA A 182 49.03 2.04 -9.30
N ALA A 183 47.98 2.75 -8.91
CA ALA A 183 46.65 2.14 -8.75
C ALA A 183 46.02 1.91 -10.12
N ALA A 184 46.56 0.93 -10.86
CA ALA A 184 45.87 0.29 -11.97
C ALA A 184 44.78 -0.61 -11.38
N SER A 185 43.58 -0.55 -11.97
CA SER A 185 42.42 -1.37 -11.62
C SER A 185 42.77 -2.86 -11.63
N SER A 186 43.12 -3.42 -10.47
CA SER A 186 43.23 -4.85 -10.28
C SER A 186 41.83 -5.43 -10.08
N SER A 187 41.25 -6.00 -11.13
CA SER A 187 40.06 -6.83 -11.02
C SER A 187 40.41 -8.09 -10.21
N ASN A 188 40.14 -8.06 -8.91
CA ASN A 188 40.43 -9.15 -7.99
C ASN A 188 39.45 -10.32 -8.26
N PRO A 189 39.92 -11.47 -8.79
CA PRO A 189 39.05 -12.61 -9.11
C PRO A 189 38.44 -13.29 -7.86
N TYR A 190 38.90 -12.91 -6.66
CA TYR A 190 38.43 -13.40 -5.37
C TYR A 190 37.62 -12.36 -4.60
N GLN A 191 37.18 -11.27 -5.25
CA GLN A 191 36.26 -10.33 -4.61
C GLN A 191 34.91 -11.05 -4.38
N ALA A 192 34.54 -11.18 -3.11
CA ALA A 192 33.24 -11.73 -2.75
C ALA A 192 32.14 -10.88 -3.40
N PRO A 193 31.05 -11.49 -3.91
CA PRO A 193 29.93 -10.73 -4.44
C PRO A 193 29.45 -9.75 -3.37
N GLU A 194 29.54 -8.46 -3.63
CA GLU A 194 28.87 -7.47 -2.79
C GLU A 194 27.38 -7.70 -2.96
N ALA A 195 26.71 -8.12 -1.88
CA ALA A 195 25.27 -8.12 -1.85
C ALA A 195 24.83 -6.68 -2.00
N ASP A 196 24.05 -6.40 -3.05
CA ASP A 196 23.38 -5.12 -3.19
C ASP A 196 22.37 -4.98 -2.03
N LEU A 197 22.76 -4.23 -1.00
CA LEU A 197 21.93 -3.96 0.17
C LEU A 197 20.90 -2.86 -0.12
N SER A 198 20.92 -2.24 -1.31
CA SER A 198 19.84 -1.38 -1.79
C SER A 198 18.80 -2.23 -2.53
N GLN A 199 18.07 -3.07 -1.78
CA GLN A 199 16.74 -3.40 -2.25
C GLN A 199 15.91 -2.12 -2.19
N GLU A 200 15.83 -1.39 -3.32
CA GLU A 200 14.87 -0.31 -3.47
C GLU A 200 13.48 -0.89 -3.16
N TYR A 201 12.85 -0.38 -2.11
CA TYR A 201 11.44 -0.64 -1.86
C TYR A 201 10.65 -0.06 -3.03
N GLU A 202 10.34 -0.89 -4.02
CA GLU A 202 9.34 -0.55 -5.03
C GLU A 202 7.97 -0.64 -4.35
N GLU A 203 7.45 0.52 -3.95
CA GLU A 203 6.05 0.63 -3.55
C GLU A 203 5.22 0.27 -4.78
N GLY A 204 4.77 -0.99 -4.86
CA GLY A 204 3.92 -1.47 -5.96
C GLY A 204 2.75 -0.53 -6.21
N ASP A 205 2.18 -0.58 -7.41
CA ASP A 205 1.03 0.26 -7.72
C ASP A 205 -0.21 -0.18 -6.93
N LEU A 206 -0.98 0.79 -6.43
CA LEU A 206 -2.28 0.50 -5.83
C LEU A 206 -3.23 -0.01 -6.93
N THR A 207 -3.49 -1.32 -6.96
CA THR A 207 -4.30 -1.95 -8.02
C THR A 207 -5.77 -2.15 -7.63
N GLY A 208 -6.12 -1.82 -6.39
CA GLY A 208 -7.44 -2.05 -5.81
C GLY A 208 -7.56 -3.45 -5.16
N PRO A 209 -8.70 -3.78 -4.53
CA PRO A 209 -8.80 -4.99 -3.72
C PRO A 209 -8.81 -6.25 -4.59
N VAL A 210 -7.79 -7.08 -4.44
CA VAL A 210 -7.70 -8.43 -5.03
C VAL A 210 -8.23 -9.49 -4.07
N SER A 211 -8.54 -10.68 -4.60
CA SER A 211 -8.91 -11.83 -3.79
C SER A 211 -7.66 -12.66 -3.51
N VAL A 212 -7.47 -13.07 -2.26
CA VAL A 212 -6.33 -13.89 -1.84
C VAL A 212 -6.76 -15.25 -1.27
N PRO A 213 -5.88 -16.26 -1.26
CA PRO A 213 -6.16 -17.56 -0.66
C PRO A 213 -6.46 -17.49 0.84
N ALA A 214 -7.32 -18.38 1.35
CA ALA A 214 -7.68 -18.42 2.77
C ALA A 214 -6.48 -18.56 3.71
N SER A 215 -5.39 -19.23 3.26
CA SER A 215 -4.16 -19.41 4.04
C SER A 215 -3.47 -18.09 4.41
N HIS A 216 -3.73 -17.01 3.67
CA HIS A 216 -3.15 -15.70 3.96
C HIS A 216 -3.67 -15.12 5.29
N GLY A 217 -4.84 -15.56 5.77
CA GLY A 217 -5.34 -15.16 7.09
C GLY A 217 -4.37 -15.46 8.24
N TRP A 218 -3.59 -16.55 8.13
CA TRP A 218 -2.50 -16.85 9.07
C TRP A 218 -1.23 -16.04 8.76
N SER A 219 -0.87 -15.88 7.49
CA SER A 219 0.37 -15.15 7.11
C SER A 219 0.30 -13.69 7.56
N TRP A 220 -0.85 -13.03 7.47
CA TRP A 220 -1.03 -11.66 7.95
C TRP A 220 -0.66 -11.51 9.43
N LEU A 221 -1.08 -12.46 10.27
CA LEU A 221 -0.73 -12.48 11.70
C LEU A 221 0.76 -12.77 11.92
N ALA A 222 1.30 -13.74 11.18
CA ALA A 222 2.71 -14.13 11.29
C ALA A 222 3.67 -13.00 10.84
N GLU A 223 3.33 -12.30 9.77
CA GLU A 223 4.05 -11.13 9.26
C GLU A 223 3.87 -9.91 10.18
N GLY A 224 2.65 -9.71 10.73
CA GLY A 224 2.39 -8.70 11.74
C GLY A 224 3.24 -8.91 13.01
N PHE A 225 3.46 -10.17 13.40
CA PHE A 225 4.42 -10.51 14.47
C PHE A 225 5.87 -10.20 14.06
N GLY A 226 6.19 -10.29 12.78
CA GLY A 226 7.46 -9.82 12.20
C GLY A 226 7.72 -8.34 12.47
N HIS A 227 6.76 -7.46 12.12
CA HIS A 227 6.81 -6.02 12.41
C HIS A 227 7.01 -5.73 13.90
N PHE A 228 6.25 -6.41 14.77
CA PHE A 228 6.38 -6.28 16.21
C PHE A 228 7.80 -6.64 16.72
N LYS A 229 8.37 -7.76 16.24
CA LYS A 229 9.66 -8.27 16.69
C LYS A 229 10.86 -7.38 16.33
N GLN A 230 10.76 -6.56 15.29
CA GLN A 230 11.84 -5.66 14.89
C GLN A 230 12.14 -4.63 16.01
N ASN A 231 11.10 -4.01 16.58
CA ASN A 231 11.25 -3.07 17.69
C ASN A 231 10.10 -3.23 18.72
N PRO A 232 10.13 -4.29 19.54
CA PRO A 232 9.01 -4.62 20.43
C PRO A 232 8.81 -3.57 21.54
N VAL A 233 9.88 -2.92 21.97
CA VAL A 233 9.82 -1.91 23.03
C VAL A 233 9.02 -0.71 22.56
N ALA A 234 9.29 -0.17 21.37
CA ALA A 234 8.57 0.97 20.85
C ALA A 234 7.09 0.67 20.62
N TRP A 235 6.76 -0.52 20.10
CA TRP A 235 5.39 -1.00 19.95
C TRP A 235 4.63 -1.10 21.28
N ILE A 236 5.24 -1.72 22.29
CA ILE A 236 4.62 -1.86 23.62
C ILE A 236 4.43 -0.49 24.26
N VAL A 237 5.44 0.38 24.20
CA VAL A 237 5.35 1.73 24.79
C VAL A 237 4.28 2.56 24.09
N ALA A 238 4.22 2.55 22.76
CA ALA A 238 3.18 3.25 22.00
C ALA A 238 1.77 2.73 22.35
N LEU A 239 1.60 1.40 22.42
CA LEU A 239 0.34 0.79 22.83
C LEU A 239 -0.04 1.20 24.26
N VAL A 240 0.88 1.12 25.22
CA VAL A 240 0.64 1.47 26.63
C VAL A 240 0.29 2.94 26.77
N ILE A 241 0.99 3.84 26.06
CA ILE A 241 0.65 5.27 26.02
C ILE A 241 -0.78 5.45 25.52
N TRP A 242 -1.16 4.79 24.42
CA TRP A 242 -2.52 4.88 23.89
C TRP A 242 -3.58 4.35 24.86
N VAL A 243 -3.32 3.20 25.50
CA VAL A 243 -4.21 2.61 26.51
C VAL A 243 -4.37 3.53 27.71
N ILE A 244 -3.29 4.16 28.20
CA ILE A 244 -3.36 5.11 29.31
C ILE A 244 -4.17 6.35 28.90
N ILE A 245 -3.89 6.94 27.74
CA ILE A 245 -4.61 8.13 27.24
C ILE A 245 -6.11 7.82 27.12
N SER A 246 -6.46 6.73 26.45
CA SER A 246 -7.87 6.34 26.26
C SER A 246 -8.56 5.98 27.59
N SER A 247 -7.87 5.33 28.53
CA SER A 247 -8.41 5.03 29.86
C SER A 247 -8.67 6.31 30.67
N VAL A 248 -7.75 7.26 30.67
CA VAL A 248 -7.93 8.54 31.37
C VAL A 248 -9.10 9.33 30.78
N LEU A 249 -9.20 9.37 29.45
CA LEU A 249 -10.30 10.04 28.75
C LEU A 249 -11.65 9.35 28.98
N SER A 250 -11.66 8.03 29.22
CA SER A 250 -12.90 7.28 29.48
C SER A 250 -13.58 7.65 30.81
N PHE A 251 -12.86 8.22 31.78
CA PHE A 251 -13.45 8.70 33.04
C PHE A 251 -14.29 9.97 32.86
N ILE A 252 -14.15 10.66 31.73
CA ILE A 252 -14.95 11.86 31.44
C ILE A 252 -16.21 11.41 30.69
N PRO A 253 -17.41 11.60 31.25
CA PRO A 253 -18.66 11.25 30.59
C PRO A 253 -18.75 11.89 29.20
N PHE A 254 -19.33 11.16 28.24
CA PHE A 254 -19.50 11.58 26.84
C PHE A 254 -18.22 11.77 26.00
N VAL A 255 -17.03 11.90 26.61
CA VAL A 255 -15.75 11.95 25.88
C VAL A 255 -15.45 10.64 25.16
N GLY A 256 -16.02 9.53 25.63
CA GLY A 256 -15.96 8.24 24.91
C GLY A 256 -16.44 8.34 23.46
N MET A 257 -17.43 9.20 23.15
CA MET A 257 -17.86 9.43 21.76
C MET A 257 -16.79 10.17 20.94
N LEU A 258 -16.05 11.08 21.57
CA LEU A 258 -14.95 11.79 20.92
C LEU A 258 -13.79 10.84 20.62
N LEU A 259 -13.55 9.82 21.46
CA LEU A 259 -12.51 8.82 21.20
C LEU A 259 -12.74 8.08 19.88
N ILE A 260 -14.00 7.84 19.48
CA ILE A 260 -14.35 7.22 18.19
C ILE A 260 -13.79 8.03 17.01
N LEU A 261 -13.74 9.36 17.13
CA LEU A 261 -13.16 10.23 16.10
C LEU A 261 -11.62 10.21 16.11
N VAL A 262 -11.01 9.88 17.24
CA VAL A 262 -9.55 9.85 17.42
C VAL A 262 -8.96 8.51 17.00
N TYR A 263 -9.67 7.39 17.21
CA TYR A 263 -9.22 6.05 16.81
C TYR A 263 -8.66 5.95 15.39
N PRO A 264 -9.32 6.44 14.32
CA PRO A 264 -8.77 6.35 12.96
C PRO A 264 -7.46 7.13 12.81
N ILE A 265 -7.28 8.21 13.56
CA ILE A 265 -6.03 9.00 13.57
C ILE A 265 -4.90 8.19 14.20
N ILE A 266 -5.18 7.50 15.30
CA ILE A 266 -4.22 6.65 15.98
C ILE A 266 -3.86 5.43 15.14
N THR A 267 -4.87 4.77 14.55
CA THR A 267 -4.64 3.67 13.60
C THR A 267 -3.76 4.13 12.45
N ALA A 268 -4.04 5.29 11.83
CA ALA A 268 -3.19 5.87 10.79
C ALA A 268 -1.75 6.08 11.25
N GLY A 269 -1.54 6.52 12.50
CA GLY A 269 -0.21 6.62 13.11
C GLY A 269 0.54 5.29 13.14
N PHE A 270 -0.11 4.22 13.62
CA PHE A 270 0.47 2.88 13.59
C PHE A 270 0.78 2.40 12.17
N MET A 271 -0.11 2.66 11.20
CA MET A 271 0.09 2.26 9.80
C MET A 271 1.28 2.97 9.17
N LEU A 272 1.48 4.26 9.46
CA LEU A 272 2.66 5.01 9.02
C LEU A 272 3.95 4.42 9.60
N GLY A 273 3.94 3.99 10.87
CA GLY A 273 5.07 3.29 11.47
C GLY A 273 5.34 1.92 10.85
N CYS A 274 4.30 1.15 10.51
CA CYS A 274 4.47 -0.10 9.76
C CYS A 274 5.06 0.14 8.36
N ARG A 275 4.67 1.22 7.69
CA ARG A 275 5.26 1.60 6.39
C ARG A 275 6.73 1.94 6.53
N GLU A 276 7.11 2.73 7.54
CA GLU A 276 8.51 3.06 7.79
C GLU A 276 9.36 1.80 8.08
N GLN A 277 8.82 0.84 8.83
CA GLN A 277 9.45 -0.47 9.01
C GLN A 277 9.59 -1.27 7.71
N ALA A 278 8.61 -1.19 6.81
CA ALA A 278 8.66 -1.87 5.52
C ALA A 278 9.70 -1.23 4.57
N GLU A 279 9.96 0.07 4.72
CA GLU A 279 10.98 0.84 3.98
C GLU A 279 12.40 0.67 4.57
N GLY A 280 12.58 -0.18 5.59
CA GLY A 280 13.87 -0.45 6.23
C GLY A 280 14.21 0.44 7.42
N GLY A 281 13.28 1.31 7.83
CA GLY A 281 13.34 2.09 9.07
C GLY A 281 12.86 1.31 10.30
N ASP A 282 12.63 2.03 11.40
CA ASP A 282 12.18 1.47 12.67
C ASP A 282 10.81 2.04 13.10
N PHE A 283 10.04 1.25 13.86
CA PHE A 283 8.85 1.79 14.52
C PHE A 283 9.28 2.64 15.72
N GLU A 284 9.03 3.94 15.66
CA GLU A 284 9.23 4.87 16.79
C GLU A 284 7.92 5.18 17.53
N ILE A 285 8.00 5.52 18.82
CA ILE A 285 6.86 5.94 19.64
C ILE A 285 6.15 7.17 19.05
N GLY A 286 6.90 8.04 18.35
CA GLY A 286 6.37 9.22 17.68
C GLY A 286 5.30 8.90 16.62
N HIS A 287 5.35 7.71 16.03
CA HIS A 287 4.38 7.26 15.03
C HIS A 287 2.95 7.24 15.54
N LEU A 288 2.75 7.01 16.85
CA LEU A 288 1.44 7.07 17.48
C LEU A 288 0.70 8.38 17.17
N PHE A 289 1.44 9.49 17.03
CA PHE A 289 0.89 10.81 16.77
C PHE A 289 1.05 11.27 15.32
N SER A 290 1.68 10.48 14.45
CA SER A 290 1.90 10.85 13.04
C SER A 290 0.61 10.99 12.25
N GLY A 291 -0.45 10.27 12.63
CA GLY A 291 -1.77 10.43 12.02
C GLY A 291 -2.38 11.83 12.19
N PHE A 292 -1.95 12.62 13.19
CA PHE A 292 -2.38 14.00 13.37
C PHE A 292 -1.75 14.99 12.37
N ARG A 293 -0.85 14.54 11.50
CA ARG A 293 -0.15 15.40 10.53
C ARG A 293 -0.65 15.22 9.10
N ASN A 294 -1.19 14.05 8.76
CA ASN A 294 -1.58 13.68 7.40
C ASN A 294 -3.08 13.39 7.35
N ASN A 295 -3.82 14.05 6.45
CA ASN A 295 -5.24 13.80 6.17
C ASN A 295 -6.18 13.72 7.38
N VAL A 296 -5.89 14.47 8.44
CA VAL A 296 -6.68 14.48 9.69
C VAL A 296 -8.16 14.71 9.42
N GLY A 297 -8.51 15.64 8.52
CA GLY A 297 -9.90 15.92 8.18
C GLY A 297 -10.64 14.70 7.61
N GLN A 298 -9.97 13.92 6.75
CA GLN A 298 -10.54 12.70 6.20
C GLN A 298 -10.60 11.58 7.25
N LEU A 299 -9.59 11.45 8.11
CA LEU A 299 -9.59 10.47 9.21
C LEU A 299 -10.69 10.75 10.23
N VAL A 300 -10.89 12.02 10.60
CA VAL A 300 -12.02 12.45 11.45
C VAL A 300 -13.35 12.17 10.75
N LEU A 301 -13.44 12.38 9.43
CA LEU A 301 -14.65 12.05 8.67
C LEU A 301 -14.92 10.54 8.66
N VAL A 302 -13.90 9.67 8.53
CA VAL A 302 -14.06 8.21 8.70
C VAL A 302 -14.62 7.88 10.08
N GLY A 303 -14.05 8.47 11.15
CA GLY A 303 -14.55 8.28 12.52
C GLY A 303 -15.98 8.78 12.69
N LEU A 304 -16.34 9.91 12.09
CA LEU A 304 -17.68 10.47 12.14
C LEU A 304 -18.70 9.58 11.43
N LEU A 305 -18.36 9.09 10.24
CA LEU A 305 -19.21 8.17 9.47
C LEU A 305 -19.41 6.85 10.21
N TYR A 306 -18.35 6.32 10.82
CA TYR A 306 -18.41 5.13 11.65
C TYR A 306 -19.31 5.35 12.89
N MET A 307 -19.16 6.48 13.58
CA MET A 307 -20.00 6.86 14.72
C MET A 307 -21.48 7.00 14.33
N VAL A 308 -21.79 7.67 13.21
CA VAL A 308 -23.15 7.76 12.68
C VAL A 308 -23.70 6.36 12.38
N GLY A 309 -22.89 5.49 11.77
CA GLY A 309 -23.25 4.09 11.53
C GLY A 309 -23.60 3.35 12.82
N ILE A 310 -22.77 3.47 13.87
CA ILE A 310 -23.05 2.87 15.19
C ILE A 310 -24.37 3.39 15.75
N ILE A 311 -24.61 4.70 15.68
CA ILE A 311 -25.84 5.32 16.20
C ILE A 311 -27.06 4.77 15.44
N VAL A 312 -27.01 4.71 14.11
CA VAL A 312 -28.11 4.16 13.29
C VAL A 312 -28.40 2.71 13.67
N VAL A 313 -27.37 1.86 13.75
CA VAL A 313 -27.53 0.45 14.15
C VAL A 313 -28.09 0.35 15.57
N SER A 314 -27.61 1.17 16.50
CA SER A 314 -28.07 1.19 17.89
C SER A 314 -29.52 1.64 18.02
N VAL A 315 -29.95 2.63 17.23
CA VAL A 315 -31.36 3.08 17.19
C VAL A 315 -32.26 1.96 16.65
N ILE A 316 -31.85 1.27 15.59
CA ILE A 316 -32.59 0.13 15.04
C ILE A 316 -32.75 -0.96 16.12
N ILE A 317 -31.65 -1.35 16.78
CA ILE A 317 -31.68 -2.34 17.86
C ILE A 317 -32.57 -1.85 19.01
N GLY A 318 -32.45 -0.59 19.43
CA GLY A 318 -33.24 0.00 20.52
C GLY A 318 -34.74 -0.01 20.22
N VAL A 319 -35.16 0.30 18.99
CA VAL A 319 -36.55 0.22 18.54
C VAL A 319 -37.03 -1.24 18.54
N LEU A 320 -36.21 -2.19 18.08
CA LEU A 320 -36.56 -3.60 18.07
C LEU A 320 -36.69 -4.17 19.50
N ILE A 321 -35.81 -3.77 20.42
CA ILE A 321 -35.89 -4.15 21.83
C ILE A 321 -37.12 -3.52 22.49
N GLY A 322 -37.34 -2.22 22.28
CA GLY A 322 -38.48 -1.49 22.84
C GLY A 322 -39.82 -2.08 22.38
N SER A 323 -39.95 -2.38 21.09
CA SER A 323 -41.15 -3.06 20.56
C SER A 323 -41.32 -4.46 21.15
N ALA A 324 -40.26 -5.27 21.23
CA ALA A 324 -40.32 -6.61 21.84
C ALA A 324 -40.76 -6.56 23.31
N THR A 325 -40.24 -5.63 24.12
CA THR A 325 -40.66 -5.45 25.51
C THR A 325 -42.12 -5.02 25.64
N PHE A 326 -42.58 -4.12 24.77
CA PHE A 326 -43.95 -3.65 24.75
C PHE A 326 -44.95 -4.78 24.47
N PHE A 327 -44.66 -5.64 23.49
CA PHE A 327 -45.55 -6.77 23.14
C PHE A 327 -45.66 -7.85 24.22
N ILE A 328 -44.65 -8.01 25.08
CA ILE A 328 -44.63 -9.01 26.16
C ILE A 328 -45.36 -8.52 27.41
N GLY A 329 -45.77 -7.24 27.46
CA GLY A 329 -46.54 -6.69 28.56
C GLY A 329 -45.78 -6.55 29.89
N GLY A 330 -44.46 -6.75 29.87
CA GLY A 330 -43.58 -6.61 31.02
C GLY A 330 -42.54 -5.52 30.78
N GLY A 331 -42.31 -4.67 31.79
CA GLY A 331 -41.09 -3.87 31.86
C GLY A 331 -39.85 -4.77 31.96
N VAL A 332 -38.67 -4.19 31.74
CA VAL A 332 -37.37 -4.91 31.75
C VAL A 332 -37.09 -5.64 33.09
N GLU A 333 -37.86 -5.34 34.13
CA GLU A 333 -37.74 -5.90 35.49
C GLU A 333 -38.16 -7.38 35.61
N GLN A 334 -38.87 -7.93 34.62
CA GLN A 334 -39.31 -9.33 34.63
C GLN A 334 -38.48 -10.17 33.64
N MET A 335 -37.19 -10.34 33.93
CA MET A 335 -36.28 -11.21 33.16
C MET A 335 -36.61 -12.69 33.35
N GLY A 336 -37.70 -13.15 32.75
CA GLY A 336 -38.00 -14.57 32.57
C GLY A 336 -37.39 -15.15 31.28
N PRO A 337 -37.41 -16.48 31.09
CA PRO A 337 -36.92 -17.13 29.88
C PRO A 337 -37.52 -16.58 28.56
N GLY A 338 -38.77 -16.13 28.59
CA GLY A 338 -39.46 -15.54 27.44
C GLY A 338 -38.88 -14.19 26.98
N MET A 339 -38.30 -13.42 27.89
CA MET A 339 -37.64 -12.15 27.58
C MET A 339 -36.30 -12.38 26.85
N MET A 340 -35.53 -13.39 27.28
CA MET A 340 -34.27 -13.75 26.61
C MET A 340 -34.50 -14.20 25.15
N SER A 341 -35.54 -14.99 24.89
CA SER A 341 -35.91 -15.34 23.51
C SER A 341 -36.36 -14.14 22.68
N ALA A 342 -37.03 -13.16 23.30
CA ALA A 342 -37.52 -11.96 22.62
C ALA A 342 -36.38 -10.99 22.25
N LEU A 343 -35.30 -10.97 23.04
CA LEU A 343 -34.10 -10.18 22.77
C LEU A 343 -33.17 -10.81 21.74
N ALA A 344 -33.28 -12.12 21.48
CA ALA A 344 -32.39 -12.83 20.57
C ALA A 344 -32.44 -12.27 19.13
N LEU A 345 -33.63 -11.96 18.62
CA LEU A 345 -33.79 -11.42 17.26
C LEU A 345 -33.19 -10.00 17.12
N PRO A 346 -33.52 -9.00 17.97
CA PRO A 346 -32.86 -7.69 17.95
C PRO A 346 -31.33 -7.77 18.04
N MET A 347 -30.79 -8.66 18.90
CA MET A 347 -29.35 -8.86 19.02
C MET A 347 -28.73 -9.45 17.75
N LEU A 348 -29.40 -10.44 17.13
CA LEU A 348 -28.95 -11.03 15.87
C LEU A 348 -28.96 -10.01 14.73
N VAL A 349 -30.03 -9.22 14.61
CA VAL A 349 -30.11 -8.11 13.64
C VAL A 349 -28.98 -7.11 13.88
N GLY A 350 -28.74 -6.74 15.15
CA GLY A 350 -27.63 -5.86 15.51
C GLY A 350 -26.28 -6.41 15.08
N PHE A 351 -25.99 -7.68 15.38
CA PHE A 351 -24.76 -8.35 14.96
C PHE A 351 -24.59 -8.33 13.44
N LEU A 352 -25.65 -8.67 12.68
CA LEU A 352 -25.62 -8.67 11.22
C LEU A 352 -25.42 -7.28 10.61
N LEU A 353 -25.91 -6.21 11.26
CA LEU A 353 -25.72 -4.83 10.80
C LEU A 353 -24.34 -4.26 11.19
N PHE A 354 -23.73 -4.72 12.28
CA PHE A 354 -22.38 -4.31 12.65
C PHE A 354 -21.32 -4.88 11.72
N ILE A 355 -21.51 -6.10 11.17
CA ILE A 355 -20.57 -6.71 10.23
C ILE A 355 -20.23 -5.77 9.05
N PRO A 356 -21.19 -5.30 8.21
CA PRO A 356 -20.87 -4.43 7.08
C PRO A 356 -20.29 -3.08 7.52
N LEU A 357 -20.69 -2.57 8.70
CA LEU A 357 -20.12 -1.34 9.26
C LEU A 357 -18.64 -1.50 9.63
N ILE A 358 -18.29 -2.61 10.27
CA ILE A 358 -16.89 -2.96 10.58
C ILE A 358 -16.09 -3.17 9.30
N MET A 359 -16.65 -3.89 8.31
CA MET A 359 -16.00 -4.10 7.01
C MET A 359 -15.71 -2.77 6.29
N ALA A 360 -16.63 -1.81 6.35
CA ALA A 360 -16.42 -0.49 5.77
C ALA A 360 -15.35 0.33 6.53
N TYR A 361 -15.18 0.12 7.84
CA TYR A 361 -14.18 0.83 8.63
C TYR A 361 -12.78 0.18 8.57
N TRP A 362 -12.70 -1.15 8.46
CA TRP A 362 -11.50 -1.95 8.72
C TRP A 362 -10.20 -1.40 8.12
N PHE A 363 -10.18 -1.12 6.81
CA PHE A 363 -9.03 -0.57 6.08
C PHE A 363 -9.14 0.93 5.80
N ALA A 364 -10.26 1.58 6.10
CA ALA A 364 -10.49 2.97 5.71
C ALA A 364 -9.45 3.96 6.28
N PRO A 365 -9.07 3.89 7.58
CA PRO A 365 -8.02 4.76 8.12
C PRO A 365 -6.67 4.56 7.42
N THR A 366 -6.32 3.31 7.10
CA THR A 366 -5.07 2.96 6.41
C THR A 366 -5.05 3.53 4.99
N LEU A 367 -6.12 3.32 4.22
CA LEU A 367 -6.27 3.84 2.86
C LEU A 367 -6.21 5.37 2.82
N VAL A 368 -6.82 6.05 3.79
CA VAL A 368 -6.76 7.52 3.90
C VAL A 368 -5.34 8.00 4.23
N ALA A 369 -4.65 7.30 5.12
CA ALA A 369 -3.36 7.74 5.64
C ALA A 369 -2.18 7.43 4.71
N LEU A 370 -2.23 6.30 4.01
CA LEU A 370 -1.14 5.81 3.17
C LEU A 370 -1.34 6.12 1.68
N ASN A 371 -2.59 6.24 1.21
CA ASN A 371 -2.88 6.49 -0.22
C ASN A 371 -3.59 7.81 -0.52
N ASP A 372 -3.82 8.66 0.48
CA ASP A 372 -4.56 9.92 0.33
C ASP A 372 -5.99 9.74 -0.27
N ILE A 373 -6.61 8.57 -0.09
CA ILE A 373 -7.95 8.29 -0.60
C ILE A 373 -9.01 9.00 0.26
N PRO A 374 -10.03 9.66 -0.32
CA PRO A 374 -11.12 10.28 0.45
C PRO A 374 -11.90 9.28 1.30
N ALA A 375 -12.38 9.70 2.48
CA ALA A 375 -12.99 8.85 3.49
C ALA A 375 -14.10 7.91 2.94
N ILE A 376 -15.03 8.44 2.15
CA ILE A 376 -16.15 7.68 1.59
C ILE A 376 -15.64 6.60 0.61
N GLU A 377 -14.67 6.94 -0.23
CA GLU A 377 -14.09 6.02 -1.19
C GLU A 377 -13.27 4.93 -0.48
N ALA A 378 -12.49 5.32 0.54
CA ALA A 378 -11.75 4.40 1.39
C ALA A 378 -12.69 3.40 2.09
N MET A 379 -13.84 3.85 2.60
CA MET A 379 -14.83 2.95 3.22
C MET A 379 -15.46 1.98 2.21
N LYS A 380 -15.73 2.43 0.98
CA LYS A 380 -16.22 1.54 -0.09
C LYS A 380 -15.18 0.50 -0.51
N LEU A 381 -13.93 0.93 -0.65
CA LEU A 381 -12.81 0.04 -0.95
C LEU A 381 -12.59 -0.99 0.16
N SER A 382 -12.61 -0.56 1.43
CA SER A 382 -12.53 -1.45 2.59
C SER A 382 -13.65 -2.48 2.59
N PHE A 383 -14.89 -2.04 2.37
CA PHE A 383 -16.04 -2.94 2.29
C PHE A 383 -15.89 -3.99 1.18
N SER A 384 -15.50 -3.55 -0.02
CA SER A 384 -15.24 -4.44 -1.17
C SER A 384 -14.08 -5.41 -0.89
N ALA A 385 -13.00 -4.94 -0.27
CA ALA A 385 -11.85 -5.75 0.13
C ALA A 385 -12.25 -6.87 1.09
N CYS A 386 -13.00 -6.55 2.14
CA CYS A 386 -13.47 -7.53 3.10
C CYS A 386 -14.48 -8.52 2.48
N LEU A 387 -15.36 -8.06 1.58
CA LEU A 387 -16.32 -8.94 0.88
C LEU A 387 -15.63 -9.94 -0.07
N LYS A 388 -14.58 -9.52 -0.77
CA LYS A 388 -13.81 -10.43 -1.65
C LYS A 388 -13.01 -11.47 -0.85
N ASN A 389 -12.66 -11.15 0.40
CA ASN A 389 -11.73 -11.92 1.21
C ASN A 389 -12.37 -12.53 2.48
N VAL A 390 -13.65 -12.89 2.43
CA VAL A 390 -14.38 -13.43 3.60
C VAL A 390 -13.70 -14.67 4.19
N LEU A 391 -13.20 -15.59 3.36
CA LEU A 391 -12.53 -16.81 3.82
C LEU A 391 -11.20 -16.54 4.55
N PRO A 392 -10.25 -15.76 3.99
CA PRO A 392 -9.08 -15.30 4.73
C PRO A 392 -9.43 -14.60 6.06
N PHE A 393 -10.44 -13.72 6.05
CA PHE A 393 -10.88 -13.01 7.25
C PHE A 393 -11.48 -13.93 8.32
N LEU A 394 -12.21 -14.98 7.92
CA LEU A 394 -12.72 -15.99 8.85
C LEU A 394 -11.59 -16.76 9.53
N LEU A 395 -10.59 -17.20 8.76
CA LEU A 395 -9.43 -17.89 9.32
C LEU A 395 -8.62 -16.96 10.24
N TYR A 396 -8.35 -15.74 9.79
CA TYR A 396 -7.72 -14.69 10.59
C TYR A 396 -8.47 -14.48 11.91
N GLY A 397 -9.80 -14.31 11.85
CA GLY A 397 -10.63 -14.06 13.03
C GLY A 397 -10.62 -15.23 14.02
N LEU A 398 -10.66 -16.47 13.54
CA LEU A 398 -10.61 -17.67 14.39
C LEU A 398 -9.26 -17.80 15.10
N ILE A 399 -8.16 -17.59 14.36
CA ILE A 399 -6.82 -17.67 14.94
C ILE A 399 -6.58 -16.50 15.91
N ALA A 400 -6.96 -15.28 15.51
CA ALA A 400 -6.87 -14.11 16.37
C ALA A 400 -7.64 -14.34 17.67
N LEU A 401 -8.86 -14.88 17.61
CA LEU A 401 -9.65 -15.23 18.80
C LEU A 401 -8.89 -16.16 19.74
N ILE A 402 -8.27 -17.22 19.22
CA ILE A 402 -7.46 -18.15 20.02
C ILE A 402 -6.27 -17.42 20.65
N LEU A 403 -5.56 -16.59 19.89
CA LEU A 403 -4.40 -15.82 20.37
C LEU A 403 -4.81 -14.81 21.45
N PHE A 404 -5.94 -14.13 21.30
CA PHE A 404 -6.49 -13.24 22.32
C PHE A 404 -6.84 -14.00 23.60
N ILE A 405 -7.51 -15.15 23.50
CA ILE A 405 -7.81 -16.00 24.67
C ILE A 405 -6.51 -16.42 25.36
N VAL A 406 -5.53 -16.95 24.62
CA VAL A 406 -4.23 -17.36 25.18
C VAL A 406 -3.49 -16.17 25.80
N GLY A 407 -3.53 -15.00 25.17
CA GLY A 407 -2.92 -13.77 25.66
C GLY A 407 -3.51 -13.27 26.98
N THR A 408 -4.76 -13.62 27.30
CA THR A 408 -5.40 -13.28 28.59
C THR A 408 -4.97 -14.18 29.75
N ILE A 409 -4.51 -15.42 29.49
CA ILE A 409 -4.14 -16.40 30.53
C ILE A 409 -3.07 -15.86 31.51
N PRO A 410 -1.95 -15.25 31.05
CA PRO A 410 -0.94 -14.69 31.96
C PRO A 410 -1.36 -13.31 32.48
N PHE A 411 -2.54 -13.21 33.12
CA PHE A 411 -3.11 -11.97 33.65
C PHE A 411 -3.15 -10.84 32.60
N ALA A 412 -3.56 -11.16 31.37
CA ALA A 412 -3.59 -10.25 30.23
C ALA A 412 -2.24 -9.67 29.78
N LEU A 413 -1.10 -10.07 30.36
CA LEU A 413 0.23 -9.60 29.91
C LEU A 413 0.54 -10.04 28.47
N GLY A 414 0.00 -11.17 28.02
CA GLY A 414 0.14 -11.62 26.64
C GLY A 414 -0.50 -10.68 25.62
N LEU A 415 -1.48 -9.85 26.03
CA LEU A 415 -2.08 -8.85 25.15
C LEU A 415 -1.10 -7.75 24.74
N LEU A 416 -0.01 -7.53 25.49
CA LEU A 416 1.07 -6.61 25.09
C LEU A 416 1.83 -7.08 23.85
N ILE A 417 1.67 -8.35 23.46
CA ILE A 417 2.23 -8.93 22.23
C ILE A 417 1.12 -9.09 21.18
N VAL A 418 -0.03 -9.61 21.59
CA VAL A 418 -1.13 -9.91 20.65
C VAL A 418 -1.73 -8.64 20.06
N MET A 419 -1.88 -7.56 20.83
CA MET A 419 -2.45 -6.29 20.32
C MET A 419 -1.56 -5.61 19.28
N PRO A 420 -0.24 -5.39 19.51
CA PRO A 420 0.64 -4.84 18.48
C PRO A 420 0.70 -5.71 17.22
N MET A 421 0.77 -7.03 17.40
CA MET A 421 0.74 -7.99 16.29
C MET A 421 -0.56 -7.87 15.48
N ALA A 422 -1.71 -7.77 16.14
CA ALA A 422 -3.00 -7.59 15.46
C ALA A 422 -3.07 -6.24 14.71
N ILE A 423 -2.56 -5.16 15.31
CA ILE A 423 -2.45 -3.85 14.65
C ILE A 423 -1.54 -3.96 13.43
N ALA A 424 -0.36 -4.54 13.54
CA ALA A 424 0.56 -4.72 12.41
C ALA A 424 -0.02 -5.65 11.33
N SER A 425 -0.81 -6.64 11.69
CA SER A 425 -1.48 -7.52 10.72
C SER A 425 -2.53 -6.78 9.86
N LEU A 426 -3.05 -5.65 10.34
CA LEU A 426 -3.87 -4.76 9.51
C LEU A 426 -3.06 -4.19 8.35
N TYR A 427 -1.80 -3.82 8.60
CA TYR A 427 -0.90 -3.31 7.56
C TYR A 427 -0.52 -4.40 6.55
N THR A 428 -0.18 -5.60 7.02
CA THR A 428 0.23 -6.71 6.15
C THR A 428 -0.93 -7.19 5.27
N SER A 429 -2.12 -7.35 5.85
CA SER A 429 -3.35 -7.66 5.08
C SER A 429 -3.73 -6.55 4.10
N TYR A 430 -3.53 -5.28 4.47
CA TYR A 430 -3.73 -4.15 3.56
C TYR A 430 -2.74 -4.22 2.38
N ARG A 431 -1.45 -4.47 2.61
CA ARG A 431 -0.46 -4.60 1.55
C ARG A 431 -0.82 -5.75 0.60
N ASP A 432 -1.10 -6.92 1.15
CA ASP A 432 -1.42 -8.13 0.39
C ASP A 432 -2.72 -8.03 -0.43
N ILE A 433 -3.72 -7.27 0.04
CA ILE A 433 -5.02 -7.13 -0.65
C ILE A 433 -5.01 -5.99 -1.69
N PHE A 434 -4.22 -4.94 -1.50
CA PHE A 434 -4.33 -3.72 -2.32
C PHE A 434 -3.15 -3.49 -3.28
N TYR A 435 -2.04 -4.21 -3.11
CA TYR A 435 -0.83 -4.09 -3.90
C TYR A 435 -0.49 -5.41 -4.59
N ASN A 436 0.14 -5.33 -5.76
CA ASN A 436 0.65 -6.48 -6.51
C ASN A 436 2.17 -6.44 -6.61
#